data_AF-A0A963ATT9-F1
#
_entry.id   AF-A0A963ATT9-F1
#
_cell.length_a   1.000
_cell.length_b   1.000
_cell.length_c   1.000
_cell.angle_alpha   90.00
_cell.angle_beta   90.00
_cell.angle_gamma   90.00
#
_symmetry.space_group_name_H-M   'P 1'
#
loop_
_entity.id
_entity.type
_entity.pdbx_description
1 polymer ?
#
loop_
_entity_poly.entity_id
_entity_poly.type
_entity_poly.pdbx_seq_one_letter_code
_entity_poly.pdbx_strand_id
1 'polypeptide(L)'
;MNAVAVREFLSATVRSDQPSVGRLLDLCEQNYRRVLLLVPDLRLWSGAREPIEDAGVQYTFHVDEQTPYTTALRMICRMATAAGARSRETLEIHLRIYHDARQAEVTFLACDGVLCRAFSAQSPDRRGLRLKWAVNLFLEKWLRWQLARDRRFGDPPPAAA
;
A
#
# COMPACT_ATOMS: atom_id res chain seq x y z
N MET A 1 -7.36 -10.27 -7.19
CA MET A 1 -6.60 -9.36 -8.07
C MET A 1 -5.23 -9.98 -8.21
N ASN A 2 -4.83 -10.39 -9.42
CA ASN A 2 -3.62 -11.20 -9.62
C ASN A 2 -2.40 -10.39 -10.06
N ALA A 3 -1.21 -10.99 -10.05
CA ALA A 3 0.03 -10.32 -10.46
C ALA A 3 0.00 -9.81 -11.91
N VAL A 4 -0.72 -10.48 -12.80
CA VAL A 4 -0.91 -10.03 -14.18
C VAL A 4 -1.66 -8.69 -14.20
N ALA A 5 -2.80 -8.61 -13.52
CA ALA A 5 -3.61 -7.39 -13.45
C ALA A 5 -2.84 -6.23 -12.80
N VAL A 6 -2.07 -6.49 -11.74
CA VAL A 6 -1.23 -5.45 -11.11
C VAL A 6 -0.16 -4.95 -12.09
N ARG A 7 0.51 -5.85 -12.81
CA ARG A 7 1.53 -5.47 -13.82
C ARG A 7 0.93 -4.72 -15.00
N GLU A 8 -0.23 -5.16 -15.49
CA GLU A 8 -0.95 -4.49 -16.57
C GLU A 8 -1.37 -3.09 -16.15
N PHE A 9 -1.92 -2.94 -14.94
CA PHE A 9 -2.25 -1.64 -14.36
C PHE A 9 -1.04 -0.71 -14.33
N LEU A 10 0.09 -1.18 -13.77
CA LEU A 10 1.30 -0.38 -13.65
C LEU A 10 1.89 -0.02 -15.03
N SER A 11 1.98 -1.00 -15.94
CA SER A 11 2.48 -0.79 -17.30
C SER A 11 1.63 0.21 -18.09
N ALA A 12 0.30 0.07 -18.02
CA ALA A 12 -0.64 0.98 -18.65
C ALA A 12 -0.48 2.41 -18.11
N THR A 13 -0.52 2.56 -16.79
CA THR A 13 -0.43 3.87 -16.11
C THR A 13 0.91 4.57 -16.39
N VAL A 14 2.03 3.83 -16.38
CA VAL A 14 3.36 4.40 -16.70
C VAL A 14 3.44 4.88 -18.15
N ARG A 15 2.72 4.26 -19.08
CA ARG A 15 2.71 4.67 -20.49
C ARG A 15 1.80 5.85 -20.75
N SER A 16 0.59 5.85 -20.16
CA SER A 16 -0.45 6.84 -20.43
C SER A 16 -0.22 8.16 -19.70
N ASP A 17 0.25 8.12 -18.45
CA ASP A 17 0.18 9.29 -17.58
C ASP A 17 1.43 10.15 -17.66
N GLN A 18 1.21 11.46 -17.63
CA GLN A 18 2.26 12.46 -17.48
C GLN A 18 2.05 13.23 -16.17
N PRO A 19 2.42 12.62 -15.02
CA PRO A 19 2.29 13.28 -13.73
C PRO A 19 3.31 14.41 -13.59
N SER A 20 2.93 15.43 -12.82
CA SER A 20 3.86 16.41 -12.26
C SER A 20 4.20 16.00 -10.82
N VAL A 21 5.27 16.57 -10.27
CA VAL A 21 5.63 16.39 -8.85
C VAL A 21 4.48 16.85 -7.95
N GLY A 22 3.86 18.00 -8.24
CA GLY A 22 2.71 18.51 -7.47
C GLY A 22 1.55 17.51 -7.40
N ARG A 23 1.15 16.93 -8.55
CA ARG A 23 0.10 15.89 -8.57
C ARG A 23 0.47 14.67 -7.73
N LEU A 24 1.73 14.24 -7.79
CA LEU A 24 2.21 13.13 -6.97
C LEU A 24 2.12 13.46 -5.47
N LEU A 25 2.50 14.67 -5.06
CA LEU A 25 2.39 15.11 -3.67
C LEU A 25 0.91 15.16 -3.22
N ASP A 26 0.01 15.67 -4.06
CA ASP A 26 -1.43 15.66 -3.76
C ASP A 26 -1.96 14.24 -3.58
N LEU A 27 -1.49 13.30 -4.40
CA LEU A 27 -1.85 11.88 -4.32
C LEU A 27 -1.33 11.24 -3.02
N CYS A 28 -0.07 11.51 -2.67
CA CYS A 28 0.54 11.03 -1.44
C CYS A 28 -0.14 11.60 -0.19
N GLU A 29 -0.59 12.85 -0.22
CA GLU A 29 -1.39 13.43 0.87
C GLU A 29 -2.76 12.75 1.00
N GLN A 30 -3.42 12.49 -0.12
CA GLN A 30 -4.69 11.76 -0.10
C GLN A 30 -4.52 10.33 0.41
N ASN A 31 -3.44 9.66 0.02
CA ASN A 31 -3.08 8.33 0.53
C ASN A 31 -2.85 8.37 2.05
N TYR A 32 -2.17 9.40 2.57
CA TYR A 32 -1.99 9.59 4.00
C TYR A 32 -3.32 9.59 4.76
N ARG A 33 -4.27 10.44 4.33
CA ARG A 33 -5.58 10.53 4.96
C ARG A 33 -6.32 9.19 4.92
N ARG A 34 -6.27 8.47 3.80
CA ARG A 34 -6.93 7.17 3.65
C ARG A 34 -6.27 6.06 4.47
N VAL A 35 -4.95 6.08 4.60
CA VAL A 35 -4.23 5.15 5.49
C VAL A 35 -4.69 5.35 6.93
N LEU A 36 -4.80 6.60 7.40
CA LEU A 36 -5.30 6.87 8.76
C LEU A 36 -6.78 6.57 8.95
N LEU A 37 -7.60 6.66 7.89
CA LEU A 37 -8.99 6.18 7.98
C LEU A 37 -9.07 4.65 8.08
N LEU A 38 -8.19 3.97 7.33
CA LEU A 38 -8.12 2.52 7.29
C LEU A 38 -7.49 1.96 8.58
N VAL A 39 -6.50 2.65 9.14
CA VAL A 39 -5.74 2.26 10.34
C VAL A 39 -5.64 3.46 11.30
N PRO A 40 -6.72 3.79 12.04
CA PRO A 40 -6.75 4.98 12.91
C PRO A 40 -5.65 5.01 13.96
N ASP A 41 -5.37 3.84 14.56
CA ASP A 41 -4.42 3.70 15.66
C ASP A 41 -3.02 3.28 15.19
N LEU A 42 -2.66 3.56 13.92
CA LEU A 42 -1.38 3.16 13.35
C LEU A 42 -0.18 3.60 14.21
N ARG A 43 -0.27 4.75 14.88
CA ARG A 43 0.79 5.25 15.76
C ARG A 43 0.97 4.46 17.05
N LEU A 44 -0.01 3.64 17.41
CA LEU A 44 0.04 2.74 18.56
C LEU A 44 0.51 1.34 18.18
N TRP A 45 0.55 1.02 16.88
CA TRP A 45 1.00 -0.28 16.40
C TRP A 45 2.52 -0.41 16.48
N SER A 46 2.97 -1.64 16.76
CA SER A 46 4.36 -2.04 16.71
C SER A 46 4.47 -3.49 16.23
N GLY A 47 5.54 -3.80 15.50
CA GLY A 47 5.83 -5.14 15.01
C GLY A 47 4.75 -5.74 14.11
N ALA A 48 4.65 -7.07 14.14
CA ALA A 48 3.66 -7.84 13.39
C ALA A 48 2.28 -7.75 14.03
N ARG A 49 1.24 -7.58 13.21
CA ARG A 49 -0.16 -7.70 13.62
C ARG A 49 -0.71 -9.07 13.28
N GLU A 50 -1.75 -9.48 14.01
CA GLU A 50 -2.47 -10.72 13.72
C GLU A 50 -3.04 -10.67 12.29
N PRO A 51 -2.98 -11.80 11.54
CA PRO A 51 -3.57 -11.85 10.22
C PRO A 51 -5.08 -11.66 10.25
N ILE A 52 -5.59 -10.93 9.26
CA ILE A 52 -7.02 -10.64 9.12
C ILE A 52 -7.50 -11.32 7.85
N GLU A 53 -8.40 -12.29 7.97
CA GLU A 53 -9.01 -12.99 6.82
C GLU A 53 -10.31 -12.31 6.41
N ASP A 54 -10.50 -12.08 5.12
CA ASP A 54 -11.74 -11.56 4.58
C ASP A 54 -11.90 -11.89 3.10
N ALA A 55 -13.10 -12.35 2.72
CA ALA A 55 -13.45 -12.66 1.33
C ALA A 55 -12.39 -13.52 0.60
N GLY A 56 -11.75 -14.44 1.33
CA GLY A 56 -10.69 -15.32 0.81
C GLY A 56 -9.31 -14.66 0.68
N VAL A 57 -9.11 -13.49 1.29
CA VAL A 57 -7.86 -12.75 1.32
C VAL A 57 -7.37 -12.59 2.76
N GLN A 58 -6.15 -13.04 3.01
CA GLN A 58 -5.46 -12.81 4.29
C GLN A 58 -4.63 -11.54 4.18
N TYR A 59 -4.88 -10.59 5.07
CA TYR A 59 -4.07 -9.40 5.24
C TYR A 59 -3.13 -9.59 6.42
N THR A 60 -1.89 -9.15 6.29
CA THR A 60 -0.92 -9.10 7.39
C THR A 60 -0.22 -7.76 7.34
N PHE A 61 -0.20 -7.07 8.48
CA PHE A 61 0.45 -5.78 8.63
C PHE A 61 1.67 -5.92 9.54
N HIS A 62 2.72 -5.19 9.21
CA HIS A 62 3.93 -5.15 10.01
C HIS A 62 4.48 -3.73 10.06
N VAL A 63 4.62 -3.18 11.25
CA VAL A 63 5.33 -1.91 11.47
C VAL A 63 6.81 -2.25 11.59
N ASP A 64 7.55 -2.03 10.50
CA ASP A 64 8.99 -2.29 10.42
C ASP A 64 9.79 -1.22 11.19
N GLU A 65 9.30 0.02 11.22
CA GLU A 65 9.94 1.15 11.91
C GLU A 65 8.88 2.17 12.34
N GLN A 66 8.99 2.69 13.56
CA GLN A 66 8.12 3.73 14.10
C GLN A 66 8.96 4.81 14.77
N THR A 67 8.88 6.03 14.26
CA THR A 67 9.52 7.23 14.85
C THR A 67 8.44 8.30 15.10
N PRO A 68 8.76 9.40 15.81
CA PRO A 68 7.79 10.48 16.04
C PRO A 68 7.19 11.06 14.75
N TYR A 69 7.99 11.08 13.68
CA TYR A 69 7.66 11.73 12.41
C TYR A 69 7.37 10.74 11.29
N THR A 70 7.82 9.49 11.38
CA THR A 70 7.64 8.52 10.30
C THR A 70 7.23 7.12 10.76
N THR A 71 6.42 6.45 9.96
CA THR A 71 6.13 5.02 10.09
C THR A 71 6.52 4.29 8.80
N ALA A 72 7.29 3.21 8.91
CA ALA A 72 7.48 2.23 7.84
C ALA A 72 6.52 1.07 8.05
N LEU A 73 5.53 0.95 7.18
CA LEU A 73 4.47 -0.04 7.26
C LEU A 73 4.55 -0.99 6.07
N ARG A 74 4.62 -2.28 6.34
CA ARG A 74 4.55 -3.33 5.34
C ARG A 74 3.21 -4.03 5.44
N MET A 75 2.58 -4.21 4.29
CA MET A 75 1.33 -4.92 4.14
C MET A 75 1.50 -6.08 3.16
N ILE A 76 1.04 -7.26 3.56
CA ILE A 76 1.05 -8.46 2.75
C ILE A 76 -0.38 -8.96 2.62
N CYS A 77 -0.86 -9.09 1.39
CA CYS A 77 -2.17 -9.67 1.06
C CYS A 77 -1.95 -11.02 0.38
N ARG A 78 -2.53 -12.09 0.91
CA ARG A 78 -2.49 -13.43 0.30
C ARG A 78 -3.88 -13.85 -0.17
N MET A 79 -4.04 -14.03 -1.47
CA MET A 79 -5.31 -14.34 -2.13
C MET A 79 -5.28 -15.77 -2.67
N ALA A 80 -6.35 -16.52 -2.47
CA ALA A 80 -6.48 -17.83 -3.10
C ALA A 80 -6.57 -17.68 -4.63
N THR A 81 -5.78 -18.45 -5.39
CA THR A 81 -5.96 -18.59 -6.84
C THR A 81 -7.24 -19.35 -7.14
N ALA A 82 -7.91 -19.03 -8.24
CA ALA A 82 -9.10 -19.76 -8.67
C ALA A 82 -8.82 -21.28 -8.85
N ALA A 83 -9.83 -22.08 -8.49
CA ALA A 83 -10.01 -23.53 -8.65
C ALA A 83 -8.75 -24.39 -8.91
N GLY A 84 -8.21 -25.00 -7.84
CA GLY A 84 -7.35 -26.18 -7.93
C GLY A 84 -5.83 -25.94 -7.83
N ALA A 85 -5.37 -24.69 -7.83
CA ALA A 85 -3.96 -24.39 -7.64
C ALA A 85 -3.57 -24.33 -6.15
N ARG A 86 -2.46 -24.99 -5.79
CA ARG A 86 -1.85 -24.99 -4.45
C ARG A 86 -1.09 -23.70 -4.12
N SER A 87 -1.02 -22.75 -5.05
CA SER A 87 -0.25 -21.50 -4.93
C SER A 87 -1.15 -20.35 -4.50
N ARG A 88 -0.78 -19.59 -3.46
CA ARG A 88 -1.49 -18.38 -3.04
C ARG A 88 -0.81 -17.17 -3.68
N GLU A 89 -1.57 -16.32 -4.37
CA GLU A 89 -1.03 -15.07 -4.91
C GLU A 89 -0.71 -14.13 -3.75
N THR A 90 0.46 -13.49 -3.78
CA THR A 90 0.93 -12.60 -2.72
C THR A 90 1.17 -11.22 -3.29
N LEU A 91 0.54 -10.21 -2.69
CA LEU A 91 0.80 -8.79 -2.93
C LEU A 91 1.48 -8.22 -1.69
N GLU A 92 2.64 -7.61 -1.88
CA GLU A 92 3.41 -6.96 -0.83
C GLU A 92 3.58 -5.47 -1.16
N ILE A 93 3.17 -4.61 -0.24
CA ILE A 93 3.27 -3.15 -0.36
C ILE A 93 3.99 -2.63 0.86
N HIS A 94 5.09 -1.91 0.65
CA HIS A 94 5.76 -1.18 1.72
C HIS A 94 5.47 0.30 1.57
N LEU A 95 5.13 0.92 2.68
CA LEU A 95 4.73 2.29 2.80
C LEU A 95 5.73 3.02 3.69
N ARG A 96 6.10 4.23 3.29
CA ARG A 96 6.68 5.21 4.20
C ARG A 96 5.65 6.31 4.41
N ILE A 97 5.32 6.55 5.66
CA ILE A 97 4.29 7.49 6.10
C ILE A 97 5.00 8.58 6.88
N TYR A 98 4.92 9.82 6.40
CA TYR A 98 5.47 11.02 7.02
C TYR A 98 4.33 11.78 7.68
N HIS A 99 4.38 11.87 8.99
CA HIS A 99 3.29 12.38 9.81
C HIS A 99 3.26 13.90 9.89
N ASP A 100 4.42 14.53 9.83
CA ASP A 100 4.63 15.97 9.82
C ASP A 100 4.26 16.58 8.46
N ALA A 101 4.72 15.97 7.38
CA ALA A 101 4.41 16.38 6.00
C ALA A 101 3.03 15.86 5.52
N ARG A 102 2.38 15.01 6.31
CA ARG A 102 1.09 14.36 5.99
C ARG A 102 1.13 13.62 4.65
N GLN A 103 2.23 12.91 4.39
CA GLN A 103 2.45 12.16 3.14
C GLN A 103 2.47 10.66 3.43
N ALA A 104 1.89 9.85 2.55
CA ALA A 104 2.10 8.41 2.56
C ALA A 104 2.43 7.95 1.14
N GLU A 105 3.57 7.28 1.00
CA GLU A 105 4.06 6.83 -0.29
C GLU A 105 4.43 5.35 -0.29
N VAL A 106 4.23 4.70 -1.44
CA VAL A 106 4.76 3.37 -1.70
C VAL A 106 6.26 3.44 -1.97
N THR A 107 7.05 2.76 -1.16
CA THR A 107 8.50 2.61 -1.34
C THR A 107 8.85 1.33 -2.08
N PHE A 108 8.01 0.29 -1.92
CA PHE A 108 8.19 -1.02 -2.53
C PHE A 108 6.85 -1.65 -2.85
N LEU A 109 6.74 -2.28 -4.02
CA LEU A 109 5.58 -3.08 -4.40
C LEU A 109 6.06 -4.35 -5.10
N ALA A 110 5.59 -5.50 -4.65
CA ALA A 110 5.82 -6.78 -5.32
C ALA A 110 4.52 -7.57 -5.40
N CYS A 111 4.34 -8.30 -6.50
CA CYS A 111 3.25 -9.24 -6.65
C CYS A 111 3.77 -10.57 -7.18
N ASP A 112 3.52 -11.65 -6.45
CA ASP A 112 4.05 -13.00 -6.71
C ASP A 112 5.57 -13.03 -6.89
N GLY A 113 6.28 -12.25 -6.07
CA GLY A 113 7.74 -12.09 -6.14
C GLY A 113 8.22 -11.25 -7.32
N VAL A 114 7.33 -10.83 -8.24
CA VAL A 114 7.67 -9.90 -9.32
C VAL A 114 7.75 -8.49 -8.76
N LEU A 115 8.96 -7.96 -8.76
CA LEU A 115 9.29 -6.69 -8.13
C LEU A 115 8.99 -5.49 -9.03
N CYS A 116 8.17 -4.57 -8.52
CA CYS A 116 8.03 -3.20 -9.02
C CYS A 116 8.72 -2.24 -8.04
N ARG A 117 10.03 -2.08 -8.19
CA ARG A 117 10.80 -1.15 -7.35
C ARG A 117 10.47 0.30 -7.74
N ALA A 118 9.73 1.00 -6.87
CA ALA A 118 9.37 2.41 -7.06
C ALA A 118 10.57 3.36 -6.96
N PHE A 119 11.70 2.87 -6.43
CA PHE A 119 12.93 3.63 -6.27
C PHE A 119 14.14 2.88 -6.80
N SER A 120 14.80 3.48 -7.77
CA SER A 120 16.24 3.38 -7.98
C SER A 120 16.76 4.80 -7.82
N ALA A 121 17.70 5.03 -6.89
CA ALA A 121 18.40 6.31 -6.74
C ALA A 121 19.14 6.75 -8.03
N GLN A 122 19.18 5.88 -9.05
CA GLN A 122 19.93 6.05 -10.29
C GLN A 122 19.06 6.54 -11.47
N SER A 123 17.78 6.87 -11.26
CA SER A 123 16.90 7.33 -12.36
C SER A 123 15.98 8.49 -11.93
N PRO A 124 16.52 9.72 -11.77
CA PRO A 124 15.73 10.93 -11.56
C PRO A 124 14.96 11.37 -12.84
N ASP A 125 14.75 10.44 -13.78
CA ASP A 125 14.15 10.72 -15.07
C ASP A 125 12.62 10.72 -15.00
N ARG A 126 11.99 11.17 -16.09
CA ARG A 126 10.52 11.18 -16.22
C ARG A 126 9.90 9.80 -16.01
N ARG A 127 10.65 8.72 -16.26
CA ARG A 127 10.20 7.33 -16.05
C ARG A 127 10.10 7.00 -14.57
N GLY A 128 11.05 7.44 -13.74
CA GLY A 128 10.99 7.30 -12.28
C GLY A 128 9.75 7.97 -11.69
N LEU A 129 9.44 9.21 -12.12
CA LEU A 129 8.24 9.92 -11.68
C LEU A 129 6.94 9.19 -12.08
N ARG A 130 6.87 8.69 -13.32
CA ARG A 130 5.72 7.91 -13.81
C ARG A 130 5.51 6.61 -13.05
N LEU A 131 6.60 5.91 -12.71
CA LEU A 131 6.51 4.69 -11.89
C LEU A 131 6.03 5.01 -10.47
N LYS A 132 6.60 6.04 -9.84
CA LYS A 132 6.20 6.49 -8.50
C LYS A 132 4.73 6.91 -8.47
N TRP A 133 4.27 7.59 -9.52
CA TRP A 133 2.85 7.88 -9.72
C TRP A 133 2.02 6.60 -9.83
N ALA A 134 2.39 5.67 -10.70
CA ALA A 134 1.62 4.44 -10.93
C ALA A 134 1.46 3.60 -9.66
N VAL A 135 2.52 3.41 -8.87
CA VAL A 135 2.43 2.63 -7.61
C VAL A 135 1.61 3.35 -6.54
N ASN A 136 1.71 4.68 -6.44
CA ASN A 136 0.91 5.45 -5.47
C ASN A 136 -0.55 5.55 -5.90
N LEU A 137 -0.82 5.53 -7.20
CA LEU A 137 -2.19 5.49 -7.73
C LEU A 137 -2.81 4.10 -7.55
N PHE A 138 -2.00 3.03 -7.65
CA PHE A 138 -2.43 1.69 -7.26
C PHE A 138 -2.83 1.66 -5.79
N LEU A 139 -1.99 2.19 -4.89
CA LEU A 139 -2.29 2.29 -3.47
C LEU A 139 -3.59 3.08 -3.22
N GLU A 140 -3.80 4.21 -3.89
CA GLU A 140 -5.01 5.02 -3.76
C GLU A 140 -6.27 4.21 -4.07
N LYS A 141 -6.26 3.48 -5.20
CA LYS A 141 -7.38 2.64 -5.63
C LYS A 141 -7.62 1.50 -4.65
N TRP A 142 -6.55 0.87 -4.17
CA TRP A 142 -6.63 -0.20 -3.19
C TRP A 142 -7.22 0.31 -1.86
N LEU A 143 -6.74 1.44 -1.33
CA LEU A 143 -7.25 2.06 -0.11
C LEU A 143 -8.73 2.40 -0.23
N ARG A 144 -9.15 3.00 -1.35
CA ARG A 144 -10.57 3.29 -1.61
C ARG A 144 -11.43 2.05 -1.65
N TRP A 145 -10.93 0.99 -2.28
CA TRP A 145 -11.65 -0.28 -2.37
C TRP A 145 -11.86 -0.92 -0.98
N GLN A 146 -10.88 -0.78 -0.08
CA GLN A 146 -11.01 -1.22 1.32
C GLN A 146 -12.00 -0.34 2.10
N LEU A 147 -11.84 0.98 2.03
CA LEU A 147 -12.70 1.92 2.76
C LEU A 147 -14.17 1.87 2.31
N ALA A 148 -14.43 1.60 1.03
CA ALA A 148 -15.79 1.40 0.51
C ALA A 148 -16.49 0.17 1.10
N ARG A 149 -15.75 -0.74 1.73
CA ARG A 149 -16.27 -1.91 2.46
C ARG A 149 -16.38 -1.64 3.97
N ASP A 150 -16.31 -0.37 4.36
CA ASP A 150 -16.25 0.13 5.74
C ASP A 150 -15.17 -0.57 6.58
N ARG A 151 -14.07 -0.95 5.92
CA ARG A 151 -12.97 -1.64 6.60
C ARG A 151 -12.14 -0.67 7.39
N ARG A 152 -11.89 -1.07 8.63
CA ARG A 152 -10.92 -0.45 9.53
C ARG A 152 -10.12 -1.56 10.19
N PHE A 153 -8.81 -1.48 10.07
CA PHE A 153 -7.87 -2.33 10.77
C PHE A 153 -7.39 -1.52 11.98
N GLY A 154 -8.05 -1.71 13.11
CA GLY A 154 -7.71 -1.10 14.39
C GLY A 154 -8.13 -2.06 15.49
N ASP A 155 -7.47 -1.99 16.64
CA ASP A 155 -7.98 -2.71 17.80
C ASP A 155 -9.29 -2.03 18.21
N PRO A 156 -10.33 -2.78 18.65
CA PRO A 156 -11.45 -2.14 19.32
C PRO A 156 -10.89 -1.30 20.49
N PRO A 157 -11.43 -0.10 20.76
CA PRO A 157 -10.99 0.67 21.92
C PRO A 157 -11.07 -0.24 23.15
N PRO A 158 -10.10 -0.18 24.08
CA PRO A 158 -10.14 -1.01 25.28
C PRO A 158 -11.51 -0.83 25.92
N ALA A 159 -12.21 -1.94 26.19
CA ALA A 159 -13.48 -1.91 26.88
C ALA A 159 -13.28 -1.08 28.16
N ALA A 160 -14.06 -0.01 28.31
CA ALA A 160 -14.00 0.83 29.49
C ALA A 160 -14.20 -0.07 30.72
N ALA A 161 -13.19 -0.08 31.60
CA ALA A 161 -13.19 -0.82 32.86
C ALA A 161 -14.14 -0.18 33.87
#